data_AF-A0A645CNV8-F1
#
_entry.id   AF-A0A645CNV8-F1
#
_cell.length_a   1.000
_cell.length_b   1.000
_cell.length_c   1.000
_cell.angle_alpha   90.00
_cell.angle_beta   90.00
_cell.angle_gamma   90.00
#
_symmetry.space_group_name_H-M   'P 1'
#
loop_
_entity.id
_entity.type
_entity.pdbx_description
1 polymer ?
#
loop_
_entity_poly.entity_id
_entity_poly.type
_entity_poly.pdbx_seq_one_letter_code
_entity_poly.pdbx_strand_id
1 'polypeptide(L)' 'METFTKEELSQALRAIVSTIGKCEKVQPKLKPGTPSHTLLVRRIKALNIAAVLIQRELDAFTE' A
#
# COMPACT_ATOMS: atom_id res chain seq x y z
N MET A 1 -17.27 -9.83 12.47
CA MET A 1 -16.15 -9.52 11.57
C MET A 1 -16.74 -9.31 10.21
N GLU A 2 -16.54 -8.13 9.61
CA GLU A 2 -16.96 -7.87 8.24
C GLU A 2 -16.15 -8.78 7.32
N THR A 3 -16.85 -9.65 6.58
CA THR A 3 -16.25 -10.50 5.55
C THR A 3 -16.11 -9.65 4.29
N PHE A 4 -14.88 -9.27 3.96
CA PHE A 4 -14.58 -8.63 2.68
C PHE A 4 -14.64 -9.66 1.56
N THR A 5 -15.18 -9.29 0.41
CA THR A 5 -15.17 -10.13 -0.78
C THR A 5 -13.78 -10.14 -1.43
N LYS A 6 -13.49 -11.21 -2.17
CA LYS A 6 -12.26 -11.30 -2.98
C LYS A 6 -12.11 -10.12 -3.95
N GLU A 7 -13.21 -9.64 -4.51
CA GLU A 7 -13.22 -8.47 -5.40
C GLU A 7 -12.85 -7.19 -4.66
N GLU A 8 -13.40 -6.94 -3.47
CA GLU A 8 -13.07 -5.77 -2.66
C GLU A 8 -11.59 -5.78 -2.24
N LEU A 9 -11.06 -6.94 -1.84
CA LEU A 9 -9.64 -7.07 -1.49
C LEU A 9 -8.73 -6.84 -2.70
N SER A 10 -9.10 -7.38 -3.87
CA SER A 10 -8.36 -7.16 -5.12
C SER A 10 -8.38 -5.69 -5.55
N GLN A 11 -9.53 -5.02 -5.45
CA GLN A 11 -9.66 -3.59 -5.72
C GLN A 11 -8.84 -2.74 -4.74
N ALA A 12 -8.89 -3.07 -3.45
CA ALA A 12 -8.10 -2.39 -2.42
C ALA A 12 -6.59 -2.55 -2.67
N LEU A 13 -6.14 -3.76 -3.01
CA LEU A 13 -4.74 -4.04 -3.35
C LEU A 13 -4.30 -3.19 -4.55
N ARG A 14 -5.11 -3.15 -5.61
CA ARG A 14 -4.83 -2.34 -6.81
C ARG A 14 -4.72 -0.85 -6.48
N ALA A 15 -5.60 -0.33 -5.62
CA ALA A 15 -5.57 1.06 -5.18
C ALA A 15 -4.31 1.37 -4.36
N ILE A 16 -3.90 0.46 -3.46
CA ILE A 16 -2.68 0.60 -2.65
C ILE A 16 -1.44 0.59 -3.53
N VAL A 17 -1.32 -0.36 -4.47
CA VAL A 17 -0.18 -0.44 -5.41
C VAL A 17 -0.07 0.83 -6.25
N SER A 18 -1.19 1.35 -6.76
CA SER A 18 -1.21 2.64 -7.48
C SER A 18 -0.74 3.80 -6.61
N THR A 19 -1.14 3.80 -5.33
CA THR A 19 -0.75 4.84 -4.37
C THR A 19 0.74 4.77 -4.04
N ILE A 20 1.29 3.57 -3.84
CA ILE A 20 2.73 3.35 -3.67
C ILE A 20 3.50 3.91 -4.87
N GLY A 21 3.12 3.55 -6.09
CA GLY A 21 3.80 4.04 -7.30
C GLY A 21 3.74 5.55 -7.46
N LYS A 22 2.66 6.21 -7.02
CA LYS A 22 2.59 7.69 -6.97
C LYS A 22 3.56 8.26 -5.93
N CYS A 23 3.61 7.67 -4.74
CA CYS A 23 4.52 8.08 -3.68
C CYS A 23 5.99 7.92 -4.11
N GLU A 24 6.35 6.82 -4.76
CA GLU A 24 7.70 6.57 -5.27
C GLU A 24 8.13 7.59 -6.33
N LYS A 25 7.22 8.01 -7.21
CA LYS A 25 7.49 9.07 -8.21
C LYS A 25 7.70 10.46 -7.58
N VAL A 26 7.11 10.72 -6.42
CA VAL A 26 7.23 12.00 -5.70
C VAL A 26 8.44 12.00 -4.77
N GLN A 27 8.83 10.84 -4.23
CA GLN A 27 9.96 10.70 -3.30
C GLN A 27 11.27 11.36 -3.76
N PRO A 28 11.77 11.14 -4.99
CA PRO A 28 13.02 11.75 -5.44
C PRO A 28 12.93 13.28 -5.63
N LYS A 29 11.71 13.84 -5.69
CA LYS A 29 11.48 15.28 -5.78
C LYS A 29 11.56 15.97 -4.40
N LEU A 30 11.52 15.20 -3.31
CA LEU A 30 11.59 15.73 -1.95
C LEU A 30 13.04 15.75 -1.49
N LYS A 31 13.45 16.86 -0.87
CA LYS A 31 14.79 16.96 -0.28
C LYS A 31 14.92 15.97 0.89
N PRO A 32 15.97 15.12 0.90
CA PRO A 32 16.29 14.27 2.04
C PRO A 32 16.41 15.12 3.31
N GLY A 33 15.93 14.59 4.44
CA GLY A 33 15.95 15.29 5.73
C GLY A 33 14.75 16.22 5.99
N THR A 34 13.88 16.45 5.00
CA THR A 34 12.63 17.19 5.24
C THR A 34 11.59 16.31 5.94
N PRO A 35 10.70 16.88 6.77
CA PRO A 35 9.57 16.15 7.36
C PRO A 35 8.71 15.46 6.29
N SER A 36 8.50 16.11 5.13
CA SER A 36 7.75 15.55 4.00
C SER A 36 8.40 14.31 3.42
N HIS A 37 9.74 14.28 3.26
CA HIS A 37 10.46 13.11 2.80
C HIS A 37 10.32 11.94 3.78
N THR A 38 10.55 12.19 5.08
CA THR A 38 10.41 11.17 6.13
C THR A 38 8.99 10.62 6.22
N LEU A 39 7.97 11.49 6.15
CA LEU A 39 6.57 11.10 6.16
C LEU A 39 6.23 10.21 4.96
N LEU A 40 6.70 10.58 3.77
CA LEU A 40 6.44 9.82 2.55
C LEU A 40 7.09 8.42 2.59
N VAL A 41 8.35 8.33 3.05
CA VAL A 41 9.03 7.04 3.25
C VAL A 41 8.25 6.15 4.22
N ARG A 42 7.80 6.69 5.35
CA ARG A 42 6.99 5.94 6.33
C ARG A 42 5.66 5.49 5.75
N ARG A 43 5.00 6.35 4.97
CA ARG A 43 3.74 6.03 4.29
C ARG A 43 3.91 4.90 3.29
N ILE A 44 4.96 4.93 2.47
CA ILE A 44 5.27 3.83 1.53
C ILE A 44 5.47 2.52 2.28
N LYS A 45 6.21 2.52 3.39
CA LYS A 45 6.39 1.31 4.22
C LYS A 45 5.06 0.77 4.75
N ALA A 46 4.20 1.63 5.29
CA ALA A 46 2.89 1.23 5.79
C ALA A 46 1.99 0.67 4.69
N LEU A 47 1.98 1.29 3.50
CA LEU A 47 1.22 0.81 2.35
C LEU A 47 1.71 -0.56 1.85
N ASN A 48 3.02 -0.81 1.86
CA ASN A 48 3.56 -2.13 1.52
C ASN A 48 3.12 -3.20 2.52
N ILE A 49 3.13 -2.90 3.83
CA ILE A 49 2.62 -3.83 4.85
C ILE A 49 1.13 -4.12 4.61
N ALA A 50 0.32 -3.09 4.35
CA ALA A 50 -1.09 -3.27 4.05
C ALA A 50 -1.32 -4.14 2.80
N ALA A 51 -0.53 -3.94 1.74
CA ALA A 51 -0.60 -4.76 0.53
C ALA A 51 -0.32 -6.24 0.81
N VAL A 52 0.70 -6.54 1.62
CA VAL A 52 1.04 -7.92 2.02
C VAL A 52 -0.07 -8.56 2.84
N LEU A 53 -0.69 -7.81 3.77
CA LEU A 53 -1.81 -8.33 4.56
C LEU A 53 -3.03 -8.63 3.67
N ILE A 54 -3.37 -7.74 2.75
CA ILE A 54 -4.48 -7.95 1.81
C ILE A 54 -4.20 -9.14 0.88
N GLN A 55 -2.96 -9.28 0.40
CA GLN A 55 -2.56 -10.43 -0.41
C GLN A 55 -2.70 -11.73 0.37
N ARG A 56 -2.29 -11.75 1.65
CA ARG A 56 -2.44 -12.92 2.50
C ARG A 56 -3.91 -13.32 2.69
N GLU A 57 -4.80 -12.35 2.90
CA GLU A 57 -6.23 -12.63 2.98
C GLU A 57 -6.78 -13.15 1.64
N LEU A 58 -6.35 -12.57 0.50
CA LEU A 58 -6.69 -13.05 -0.83
C LEU A 58 -6.24 -14.49 -1.10
N ASP A 59 -5.05 -14.85 -0.63
CA ASP A 59 -4.50 -16.20 -0.78
C ASP A 59 -5.30 -17.22 0.06
N ALA A 60 -5.81 -16.81 1.23
CA ALA A 60 -6.70 -17.62 2.06
C ALA A 60 -8.08 -17.89 1.42
N PHE A 61 -8.52 -17.09 0.43
CA PHE A 61 -9.71 -17.39 -0.38
C PHE A 61 -9.48 -18.43 -1.48
N THR A 62 -8.23 -18.83 -1.71
CA THR A 62 -7.86 -19.82 -2.74
C THR A 62 -7.61 -21.22 -2.19
N GLU A 63 -7.76 -21.44 -0.88
CA GLU A 63 -7.67 -22.73 -0.18
C GLU A 63 -9.04 -23.37 0.08
#